data_AF-A0A9D4QH22-F1
#
_entry.id   AF-A0A9D4QH22-F1
#
_cell.length_a   1.000
_cell.length_b   1.000
_cell.length_c   1.000
_cell.angle_alpha   90.00
_cell.angle_beta   90.00
_cell.angle_gamma   90.00
#
_symmetry.space_group_name_H-M   'P 1'
#
loop_
_entity.id
_entity.type
_entity.pdbx_description
1 polymer ?
#
loop_
_entity_poly.entity_id
_entity_poly.type
_entity_poly.pdbx_seq_one_letter_code
_entity_poly.pdbx_strand_id
1 'polypeptide(L)'
;MSAQRIRVSDREALCMTLRRLAYPNRLCELETMFNRHSSVISSVVSKVMSHIEYYFGHLLADLTVHRWMNLQNLELFSQAVHQKGAPLKNCWGFIDGTARRICRPSMLQQEHYSGHKRFHCQ
;
A
#
# COMPACT_ATOMS: atom_id res chain seq x y z
N MET A 1 1.43 -2.13 25.18
CA MET A 1 2.68 -1.52 25.66
C MET A 1 3.69 -1.46 24.52
N SER A 2 4.32 -0.29 24.32
CA SER A 2 5.46 -0.12 23.41
C SER A 2 6.74 -0.76 23.97
N ALA A 3 7.80 -0.81 23.17
CA ALA A 3 9.13 -1.26 23.60
C ALA A 3 9.69 -0.42 24.76
N GLN A 4 9.33 0.87 24.80
CA GLN A 4 9.65 1.78 25.90
C GLN A 4 8.72 1.62 27.12
N ARG A 5 7.89 0.55 27.15
CA ARG A 5 6.92 0.25 28.20
C ARG A 5 5.85 1.33 28.40
N ILE A 6 5.65 2.19 27.41
CA ILE A 6 4.59 3.20 27.43
C ILE A 6 3.26 2.53 27.08
N ARG A 7 2.22 2.84 27.85
CA ARG A 7 0.85 2.39 27.59
C ARG A 7 0.23 3.29 26.51
N VAL A 8 -0.26 2.63 25.47
CA VAL A 8 -0.96 3.21 24.33
C VAL A 8 -2.24 2.40 24.16
N SER A 9 -3.37 3.07 23.97
CA SER A 9 -4.66 2.39 23.79
C SER A 9 -4.71 1.68 22.44
N ASP A 10 -5.54 0.63 22.32
CA ASP A 10 -5.65 -0.12 21.07
C ASP A 10 -6.14 0.75 19.91
N ARG A 11 -7.08 1.66 20.18
CA ARG A 11 -7.58 2.63 19.21
C ARG A 11 -6.48 3.59 18.75
N GLU A 12 -5.69 4.14 19.68
CA GLU A 12 -4.58 5.03 19.36
C GLU A 12 -3.51 4.29 18.55
N ALA A 13 -3.18 3.06 18.93
CA ALA A 13 -2.24 2.21 18.20
C ALA A 13 -2.71 1.92 16.77
N LEU A 14 -3.98 1.57 16.59
CA LEU A 14 -4.58 1.37 15.27
C LEU A 14 -4.54 2.66 14.45
N CYS A 15 -4.91 3.81 15.01
CA CYS A 15 -4.87 5.09 14.31
C CYS A 15 -3.45 5.50 13.89
N MET A 16 -2.43 5.27 14.73
CA MET A 16 -1.02 5.49 14.36
C MET A 16 -0.64 4.66 13.14
N THR A 17 -0.99 3.36 13.13
CA THR A 17 -0.69 2.46 12.01
C THR A 17 -1.44 2.86 10.74
N LEU A 18 -2.74 3.16 10.83
CA LEU A 18 -3.52 3.63 9.68
C LEU A 18 -2.94 4.94 9.12
N ARG A 19 -2.52 5.87 9.97
CA ARG A 19 -1.89 7.11 9.53
C ARG A 19 -0.57 6.86 8.81
N ARG A 20 0.24 5.91 9.28
CA ARG A 20 1.49 5.46 8.60
C ARG A 20 1.22 4.86 7.22
N LEU A 21 0.16 4.06 7.09
CA LEU A 21 -0.19 3.38 5.83
C LEU A 21 -0.84 4.32 4.81
N ALA A 22 -1.55 5.36 5.26
CA ALA A 22 -2.27 6.27 4.38
C ALA A 22 -1.35 7.13 3.47
N TYR A 23 -0.17 7.51 3.96
CA TYR A 23 0.76 8.38 3.21
C TYR A 23 2.18 8.26 3.76
N PRO A 24 3.24 8.32 2.93
CA PRO A 24 4.62 8.40 3.40
C PRO A 24 4.83 9.63 4.28
N ASN A 25 4.92 9.43 5.59
CA ASN A 25 5.19 10.49 6.56
C ASN A 25 6.49 10.21 7.31
N ARG A 26 7.09 11.24 7.90
CA ARG A 26 8.19 11.09 8.84
C ARG A 26 7.63 10.82 10.24
N LEU A 27 8.33 10.04 11.04
CA LEU A 27 7.88 9.76 12.42
C LEU A 27 7.77 11.05 13.25
N CYS A 28 8.67 12.02 13.06
CA CYS A 28 8.64 13.31 13.73
C CYS A 28 7.36 14.11 13.45
N GLU A 29 6.80 14.00 12.24
CA GLU A 29 5.54 14.67 11.88
C GLU A 29 4.36 14.06 12.64
N LEU A 30 4.44 12.77 12.98
CA LEU A 30 3.41 12.09 13.74
C LEU A 30 3.48 12.40 15.24
N GLU A 31 4.63 12.86 15.75
CA GLU A 31 4.75 13.21 17.16
C GLU A 31 3.78 14.32 17.55
N THR A 32 3.65 15.34 16.71
CA THR A 32 2.72 16.46 16.93
C THR A 32 1.27 15.98 16.94
N MET A 33 0.93 15.03 16.08
CA MET A 33 -0.44 14.52 15.93
C MET A 33 -0.86 13.62 17.09
N PHE A 34 0.03 12.74 17.57
CA PHE A 34 -0.29 11.75 18.58
C PHE A 34 0.22 12.12 19.98
N ASN A 35 0.98 13.21 20.10
CA ASN A 35 1.67 13.61 21.33
C ASN A 35 2.53 12.48 21.92
N ARG A 36 3.22 11.73 21.05
CA ARG A 36 4.10 10.63 21.42
C ARG A 36 5.44 10.80 20.72
N HIS A 37 6.52 10.44 21.40
CA HIS A 37 7.84 10.42 20.79
C HIS A 37 7.93 9.39 19.64
N SER A 38 8.72 9.69 18.60
CA SER A 38 8.88 8.87 17.40
C SER A 38 9.22 7.42 17.70
N SER A 39 10.03 7.16 18.73
CA SER A 39 10.39 5.80 19.14
C SER A 39 9.20 4.97 19.64
N VAL A 40 8.25 5.62 20.31
CA VAL A 40 7.00 4.99 20.78
C VAL A 40 6.11 4.69 19.59
N ILE A 41 5.93 5.68 18.70
CA ILE A 41 5.13 5.53 17.48
C ILE A 41 5.68 4.39 16.63
N SER A 42 6.98 4.38 16.37
CA SER A 42 7.66 3.32 15.62
C SER A 42 7.40 1.94 16.25
N SER A 43 7.64 1.80 17.55
CA SER A 43 7.45 0.54 18.25
C SER A 43 5.99 0.06 18.22
N VAL A 44 5.03 0.96 18.38
CA VAL A 44 3.60 0.64 18.34
C VAL A 44 3.19 0.19 16.95
N VAL A 45 3.56 0.97 15.92
CA VAL A 45 3.25 0.67 14.53
C VAL A 45 3.83 -0.68 14.13
N SER A 46 5.11 -0.94 14.41
CA SER A 46 5.72 -2.24 14.11
C SER A 46 4.98 -3.39 14.77
N LYS A 47 4.58 -3.24 16.04
CA LYS A 47 3.85 -4.29 16.74
C LYS A 47 2.47 -4.56 16.14
N VAL A 48 1.74 -3.50 15.77
CA VAL A 48 0.43 -3.64 15.11
C VAL A 48 0.60 -4.25 13.72
N MET A 49 1.62 -3.85 12.95
CA MET A 49 1.91 -4.44 11.64
C MET A 49 2.23 -5.93 11.75
N SER A 50 3.09 -6.35 12.68
CA SER A 50 3.38 -7.77 12.92
C SER A 50 2.14 -8.55 13.35
N HIS A 51 1.25 -7.93 14.12
CA HIS A 51 -0.03 -8.55 14.48
C HIS A 51 -0.93 -8.74 13.25
N ILE A 52 -1.07 -7.71 12.40
CA ILE A 52 -1.84 -7.79 11.16
C ILE A 52 -1.25 -8.86 10.24
N GLU A 53 0.06 -8.89 10.07
CA GLU A 53 0.75 -9.88 9.24
C GLU A 53 0.55 -11.32 9.76
N TYR A 54 0.67 -11.53 11.07
CA TYR A 54 0.48 -12.85 11.66
C TYR A 54 -0.93 -13.40 11.45
N TYR A 55 -1.97 -12.57 11.63
CA TYR A 55 -3.36 -13.03 11.51
C TYR A 55 -3.91 -12.98 10.07
N PHE A 56 -3.51 -11.98 9.28
CA PHE A 56 -4.12 -11.67 7.97
C PHE A 56 -3.12 -11.73 6.81
N GLY A 57 -1.83 -12.00 7.05
CA GLY A 57 -0.82 -12.08 6.00
C GLY A 57 -1.14 -13.13 4.92
N HIS A 58 -1.84 -14.20 5.29
CA HIS A 58 -2.32 -15.22 4.34
C HIS A 58 -3.22 -14.65 3.24
N LEU A 59 -3.95 -13.55 3.50
CA LEU A 59 -4.79 -12.88 2.49
C LEU A 59 -3.97 -12.21 1.38
N LEU A 60 -2.69 -11.90 1.64
CA LEU A 60 -1.76 -11.30 0.69
C LEU A 60 -0.82 -12.35 0.08
N ALA A 61 -0.45 -13.36 0.85
CA ALA A 61 0.45 -14.43 0.42
C ALA A 61 -0.24 -15.47 -0.48
N ASP A 62 -1.52 -15.72 -0.26
CA ASP A 62 -2.31 -16.67 -1.04
C ASP A 62 -3.56 -15.98 -1.62
N LEU A 63 -3.47 -15.65 -2.92
CA LEU A 63 -4.57 -15.02 -3.62
C LEU A 63 -5.76 -15.97 -3.85
N THR A 64 -5.57 -17.29 -3.73
CA THR A 64 -6.64 -18.28 -3.91
C THR A 64 -7.66 -18.27 -2.77
N VAL A 65 -7.29 -17.71 -1.61
CA VAL A 65 -8.20 -17.47 -0.47
C VAL A 65 -9.38 -16.58 -0.88
N HIS A 66 -9.18 -15.73 -1.88
CA HIS A 66 -10.22 -14.85 -2.39
C HIS A 66 -11.10 -15.61 -3.37
N ARG A 67 -12.35 -15.87 -2.98
CA ARG A 67 -13.35 -16.58 -3.81
C ARG A 67 -13.51 -16.03 -5.23
N TRP A 68 -13.27 -14.74 -5.42
CA TRP A 68 -13.36 -14.07 -6.72
C TRP A 68 -12.11 -14.26 -7.59
N MET A 69 -10.95 -14.64 -7.02
CA MET A 69 -9.70 -14.98 -7.73
C MET A 69 -9.59 -16.48 -8.03
N ASN A 70 -10.67 -17.08 -8.55
CA ASN A 70 -10.61 -18.42 -9.11
C ASN A 70 -10.17 -18.38 -10.59
N LEU A 71 -9.69 -19.52 -11.11
CA LEU A 71 -9.13 -19.62 -12.47
C LEU A 71 -10.11 -19.13 -13.54
N GLN A 72 -11.39 -19.48 -13.44
CA GLN A 72 -12.42 -19.10 -14.40
C GLN A 72 -12.59 -17.57 -14.47
N ASN A 73 -12.60 -16.89 -13.33
CA ASN A 73 -12.69 -15.43 -13.29
C ASN A 73 -11.41 -14.76 -13.82
N LEU A 74 -10.24 -15.30 -13.48
CA LEU A 74 -8.97 -14.76 -13.96
C LEU A 74 -8.83 -14.88 -15.49
N GLU A 75 -9.30 -15.98 -16.07
CA GLU A 75 -9.39 -16.16 -17.52
C GLU A 75 -10.38 -15.19 -18.16
N LEU A 76 -11.55 -15.01 -17.55
CA LEU A 76 -12.55 -14.05 -18.03
C LEU A 76 -11.98 -12.62 -18.03
N PHE A 77 -11.32 -12.22 -16.95
CA PHE A 77 -10.72 -10.88 -16.84
C PHE A 77 -9.56 -10.70 -17.82
N SER A 78 -8.69 -11.70 -17.99
CA SER A 78 -7.56 -11.61 -18.91
C SER A 78 -8.01 -11.49 -20.37
N GLN A 79 -9.05 -12.22 -20.76
CA GLN A 79 -9.67 -12.11 -22.07
C GLN A 79 -10.27 -10.72 -22.28
N ALA A 80 -11.04 -10.20 -21.30
CA ALA A 80 -11.65 -8.87 -21.40
C ALA A 80 -10.59 -7.75 -21.53
N VAL A 81 -9.51 -7.83 -20.74
CA VAL A 81 -8.38 -6.88 -20.79
C VAL A 81 -7.65 -6.95 -22.13
N HIS A 82 -7.37 -8.15 -22.64
CA HIS A 82 -6.71 -8.33 -23.94
C HIS A 82 -7.59 -7.83 -25.10
N GLN A 83 -8.90 -8.13 -25.08
CA GLN A 83 -9.86 -7.63 -26.07
C GLN A 83 -9.96 -6.10 -26.09
N LYS A 84 -9.68 -5.42 -24.97
CA LYS A 84 -9.57 -3.95 -24.90
C LYS A 84 -8.26 -3.39 -25.46
N GLY A 85 -7.34 -4.24 -25.91
CA GLY A 85 -6.08 -3.84 -26.54
C GLY A 85 -4.86 -3.92 -25.63
N ALA A 86 -4.96 -4.54 -24.45
CA ALA A 86 -3.78 -4.79 -23.63
C ALA A 86 -2.82 -5.77 -24.33
N PRO A 87 -1.50 -5.53 -24.30
CA PRO A 87 -0.53 -6.33 -25.05
C PRO A 87 -0.37 -7.75 -24.52
N LEU A 88 -0.65 -7.97 -23.22
CA LEU A 88 -0.50 -9.26 -22.55
C LEU A 88 -1.81 -10.03 -22.55
N LYS A 89 -1.76 -11.31 -22.93
CA LYS A 89 -2.92 -12.22 -22.96
C LYS A 89 -3.34 -12.73 -21.57
N ASN A 90 -2.44 -12.63 -20.59
CA ASN A 90 -2.62 -13.13 -19.23
C ASN A 90 -2.75 -12.01 -18.18
N CYS A 91 -2.86 -10.75 -18.61
CA CYS A 91 -3.08 -9.62 -17.71
C CYS A 91 -4.56 -9.58 -17.32
N TRP A 92 -4.89 -9.93 -16.08
CA TRP A 92 -6.26 -9.98 -15.57
C TRP A 92 -6.67 -8.72 -14.79
N GLY A 93 -5.74 -7.78 -14.56
CA GLY A 93 -6.02 -6.58 -13.79
C GLY A 93 -4.84 -5.61 -13.77
N PHE A 94 -5.10 -4.42 -13.26
CA PHE A 94 -4.13 -3.34 -13.11
C PHE A 94 -4.13 -2.87 -11.65
N ILE A 95 -2.97 -2.48 -11.16
CA ILE A 95 -2.86 -1.81 -9.86
C ILE A 95 -3.35 -0.38 -10.06
N ASP A 96 -4.44 -0.01 -9.38
CA ASP A 96 -4.89 1.38 -9.35
C ASP A 96 -3.99 2.18 -8.39
N GLY A 97 -3.08 2.95 -8.98
CA GLY A 97 -2.18 3.84 -8.27
C GLY A 97 -2.67 5.28 -8.35
N THR A 98 -2.55 6.01 -7.24
CA THR A 98 -2.68 7.46 -7.30
C THR A 98 -1.43 8.04 -7.99
N ALA A 99 -1.59 8.58 -9.19
CA ALA A 99 -0.49 9.24 -9.90
C ALA A 99 0.04 10.42 -9.08
N ARG A 100 1.23 10.28 -8.48
CA ARG A 100 1.87 11.34 -7.70
C ARG A 100 2.83 12.10 -8.56
N ARG A 101 2.57 13.40 -8.74
CA ARG A 101 3.44 14.26 -9.55
C ARG A 101 4.84 14.34 -8.94
N ILE A 102 5.85 14.12 -9.77
CA ILE A 102 7.26 14.25 -9.46
C ILE A 102 7.93 15.25 -10.40
N CYS A 103 9.14 15.70 -10.05
CA CYS A 103 10.00 16.41 -10.98
C CYS A 103 10.39 15.51 -12.17
N ARG A 104 10.80 16.11 -13.29
CA ARG A 104 11.32 15.36 -14.44
C ARG A 104 12.56 14.56 -14.01
N PRO A 105 12.52 13.22 -14.02
CA PRO A 105 13.69 12.43 -13.65
C PRO A 105 14.73 12.47 -14.78
N SER A 106 16.00 12.34 -14.41
CA SER A 106 17.13 12.34 -15.34
C SER A 106 17.31 11.01 -16.07
N MET A 107 16.87 9.90 -15.46
CA MET A 107 16.87 8.56 -16.05
C MET A 107 15.45 8.03 -16.19
N LEU A 108 15.23 7.14 -17.16
CA LEU A 108 13.94 6.46 -17.38
C LEU A 108 12.75 7.41 -17.48
N GLN A 109 12.98 8.59 -18.07
CA GLN A 109 11.98 9.67 -18.11
C GLN A 109 10.64 9.24 -18.72
N GLN A 110 10.69 8.40 -19.76
CA GLN A 110 9.51 7.92 -20.47
C GLN A 110 8.65 7.00 -19.58
N GLU A 111 9.27 6.18 -18.74
CA GLU A 111 8.56 5.25 -17.86
C GLU A 111 7.74 5.97 -16.80
N HIS A 112 8.25 7.12 -16.33
CA HIS A 112 7.56 7.96 -15.37
C HIS A 112 6.61 8.98 -15.99
N TYR A 113 6.53 9.13 -17.31
CA TYR A 113 5.64 10.12 -17.93
C TYR A 113 4.26 9.53 -18.19
N SER A 114 3.23 10.02 -17.51
CA SER A 114 1.85 9.66 -17.84
C SER A 114 1.37 10.51 -19.01
N GLY A 115 1.19 9.90 -20.18
CA GLY A 115 0.56 10.57 -21.33
C GLY A 115 -0.87 11.03 -21.04
N HIS A 116 -1.60 10.28 -20.22
CA HIS A 116 -2.97 10.62 -19.81
C HIS A 116 -3.01 11.85 -18.90
N LYS A 117 -2.12 11.94 -17.90
CA LYS A 117 -2.08 13.07 -16.95
C LYS A 117 -1.19 14.24 -17.40
N ARG A 118 -0.35 14.03 -18.42
CA ARG A 118 0.61 15.00 -18.99
C ARG A 118 1.65 15.54 -17.99
N PHE A 119 2.06 14.70 -17.04
CA PHE A 119 3.17 15.01 -16.12
C PHE A 119 3.92 13.74 -15.72
N HIS A 120 5.13 13.92 -15.17
CA HIS A 120 5.88 12.82 -14.58
C HIS A 120 5.26 12.41 -13.25
N CYS A 121 4.95 11.12 -13.10
CA CYS A 121 4.39 10.55 -11.90
C CYS A 121 5.05 9.23 -11.50
N GLN A 122 4.90 8.94 -10.21
CA GLN A 122 5.12 7.63 -9.63
C GLN A 122 3.81 7.13 -9.03
#